data_AF-A0A1M7YGH7-F1
#
_entry.id   AF-A0A1M7YGH7-F1
#
_cell.length_a   1.000
_cell.length_b   1.000
_cell.length_c   1.000
_cell.angle_alpha   90.00
_cell.angle_beta   90.00
_cell.angle_gamma   90.00
#
_symmetry.space_group_name_H-M   'P 1'
#
loop_
_entity.id
_entity.type
_entity.pdbx_description
1 polymer ?
#
loop_
_entity_poly.entity_id
_entity_poly.type
_entity_poly.pdbx_seq_one_letter_code
_entity_poly.pdbx_strand_id
1 'polypeptide(L)'
;MLNKKFRLCFSIIAVMALILVNVSAAQAGEAFGSYTRRAVYMYTYYDRAAVNTESPAGWAYTDIYTSGYVNVPTAYMGAGAQLFSADGALCKSGGVVYNTSPTSVLSVGTGRYTGPSGFFSMGLATYYNGSGYNNFWTTSTPTLYINAGRAAALMAPAPLLPENENDQTLGNAYVAQITGELPDLVSAVTTDGVKGYVYSQDIQPKTPSDPQEALAMNAEIFSNPSIPVYAEDGTTIIGTFQFTPQIISEDTAAERNEAPSVDK
;
A
#
# COMPACT_ATOMS: atom_id res chain seq x y z
N MET A 1 -18.95 65.26 -9.26
CA MET A 1 -19.64 64.48 -8.19
C MET A 1 -20.14 63.18 -8.80
N LEU A 2 -19.47 62.06 -8.54
CA LEU A 2 -19.85 60.76 -9.09
C LEU A 2 -21.12 60.26 -8.39
N ASN A 3 -22.16 59.92 -9.18
CA ASN A 3 -23.50 59.59 -8.70
C ASN A 3 -23.46 58.45 -7.66
N LYS A 4 -24.12 58.60 -6.51
CA LYS A 4 -24.03 57.65 -5.37
C LYS A 4 -24.38 56.21 -5.78
N LYS A 5 -25.28 56.03 -6.76
CA LYS A 5 -25.63 54.72 -7.32
C LYS A 5 -24.51 54.09 -8.15
N PHE A 6 -23.68 54.90 -8.81
CA PHE A 6 -22.52 54.44 -9.60
C PHE A 6 -21.36 53.99 -8.71
N ARG A 7 -21.18 54.62 -7.53
CA ARG A 7 -20.22 54.17 -6.52
C ARG A 7 -20.60 52.82 -5.90
N LEU A 8 -21.90 52.59 -5.69
CA LEU A 8 -22.41 51.34 -5.13
C LEU A 8 -22.20 50.13 -6.07
N CYS A 9 -22.44 50.30 -7.37
CA CYS A 9 -22.22 49.22 -8.34
C CYS A 9 -20.73 48.88 -8.54
N PHE A 10 -19.84 49.88 -8.50
CA PHE A 10 -18.40 49.63 -8.60
C PHE A 10 -17.83 48.92 -7.36
N SER A 11 -18.36 49.21 -6.16
CA SER A 11 -18.00 48.51 -4.93
C SER A 11 -18.47 47.05 -4.92
N ILE A 12 -19.65 46.75 -5.47
CA ILE A 12 -20.16 45.38 -5.54
C ILE A 12 -19.37 44.53 -6.55
N ILE A 13 -18.94 45.11 -7.68
CA ILE A 13 -18.09 44.41 -8.67
C ILE A 13 -16.67 44.21 -8.14
N ALA A 14 -16.10 45.18 -7.42
CA ALA A 14 -14.78 45.03 -6.79
C ALA A 14 -14.77 44.01 -5.65
N VAL A 15 -15.88 43.87 -4.89
CA VAL A 15 -16.01 42.86 -3.84
C VAL A 15 -16.31 41.47 -4.42
N MET A 16 -17.06 41.35 -5.52
CA MET A 16 -17.26 40.07 -6.22
C MET A 16 -16.00 39.59 -6.97
N ALA A 17 -15.13 40.50 -7.42
CA ALA A 17 -13.84 40.13 -8.04
C ALA A 17 -12.78 39.67 -7.02
N LEU A 18 -12.96 39.93 -5.72
CA LEU A 18 -12.04 39.51 -4.65
C LEU A 18 -12.41 38.18 -3.99
N ILE A 19 -13.52 37.54 -4.37
CA ILE A 19 -13.79 36.15 -4.00
C ILE A 19 -13.15 35.25 -5.06
N LEU A 20 -11.83 35.40 -5.23
CA LEU A 20 -11.01 34.31 -5.73
C LEU A 20 -11.00 33.29 -4.61
N VAL A 21 -11.90 32.32 -4.71
CA VAL A 21 -11.86 31.12 -3.88
C VAL A 21 -10.45 30.56 -4.04
N ASN A 22 -9.64 30.67 -2.98
CA ASN A 22 -8.41 29.91 -2.87
C ASN A 22 -8.82 28.44 -2.76
N VAL A 23 -9.19 27.82 -3.88
CA VAL A 23 -9.14 26.37 -4.00
C VAL A 23 -7.66 26.05 -3.99
N SER A 24 -7.15 25.74 -2.80
CA SER A 24 -5.90 25.01 -2.68
C SER A 24 -6.07 23.74 -3.50
N ALA A 25 -5.49 23.70 -4.70
CA ALA A 25 -5.48 22.50 -5.51
C ALA A 25 -4.75 21.43 -4.71
N ALA A 26 -5.47 20.41 -4.25
CA ALA A 26 -4.87 19.23 -3.68
C ALA A 26 -4.06 18.56 -4.80
N GLN A 27 -2.74 18.67 -4.74
CA GLN A 27 -1.88 17.95 -5.67
C GLN A 27 -1.87 16.49 -5.24
N ALA A 28 -2.66 15.68 -5.93
CA ALA A 28 -2.58 14.24 -5.85
C ALA A 28 -1.43 13.76 -6.74
N GLY A 29 -0.57 12.91 -6.21
CA GLY A 29 0.46 12.22 -6.96
C GLY A 29 0.26 10.71 -6.88
N GLU A 30 0.69 10.02 -7.93
CA GLU A 30 0.67 8.56 -7.99
C GLU A 30 2.00 8.04 -8.56
N ALA A 31 2.44 6.90 -8.05
CA ALA A 31 3.57 6.15 -8.60
C ALA A 31 3.29 4.65 -8.55
N PHE A 32 3.84 3.92 -9.52
CA PHE A 32 3.63 2.49 -9.69
C PHE A 32 4.94 1.73 -9.67
N GLY A 33 4.92 0.52 -9.11
CA GLY A 33 5.92 -0.49 -9.39
C GLY A 33 5.66 -1.10 -10.78
N SER A 34 6.69 -1.70 -11.36
CA SER A 34 6.53 -2.47 -12.60
C SER A 34 5.64 -3.68 -12.39
N TYR A 35 4.89 -4.06 -13.42
CA TYR A 35 4.17 -5.33 -13.41
C TYR A 35 5.15 -6.51 -13.34
N THR A 36 4.86 -7.45 -12.46
CA THR A 36 5.58 -8.73 -12.42
C THR A 36 4.66 -9.86 -12.85
N ARG A 37 5.09 -10.62 -13.86
CA ARG A 37 4.37 -11.80 -14.36
C ARG A 37 4.62 -13.00 -13.45
N ARG A 38 3.56 -13.68 -13.02
CA ARG A 38 3.60 -14.92 -12.21
C ARG A 38 2.82 -16.03 -12.89
N ALA A 39 3.47 -17.14 -13.23
CA ALA A 39 2.77 -18.35 -13.67
C ALA A 39 2.63 -19.28 -12.45
N VAL A 40 1.40 -19.47 -11.96
CA VAL A 40 1.10 -20.29 -10.79
C VAL A 40 -0.09 -21.19 -11.10
N TYR A 41 0.08 -22.49 -10.86
CA TYR A 41 -0.91 -23.51 -11.20
C TYR A 41 -1.28 -23.46 -12.70
N MET A 42 -2.56 -23.24 -13.03
CA MET A 42 -3.05 -23.11 -14.42
C MET A 42 -3.24 -21.66 -14.89
N TYR A 43 -2.87 -20.67 -14.08
CA TYR A 43 -3.12 -19.25 -14.37
C TYR A 43 -1.82 -18.45 -14.49
N THR A 44 -1.88 -17.40 -15.29
CA THR A 44 -0.85 -16.36 -15.32
C THR A 44 -1.43 -15.09 -14.71
N TYR A 45 -0.71 -14.50 -13.76
CA TYR A 45 -1.06 -13.27 -13.07
C TYR A 45 -0.05 -12.17 -13.36
N TYR A 46 -0.47 -10.93 -13.18
CA TYR A 46 0.35 -9.73 -13.16
C TYR A 46 0.06 -8.97 -11.88
N ASP A 47 1.08 -8.79 -11.04
CA ASP A 47 0.99 -7.99 -9.82
C ASP A 47 1.81 -6.70 -9.92
N ARG A 48 1.35 -5.66 -9.22
CA ARG A 48 2.13 -4.44 -8.98
C ARG A 48 1.70 -3.74 -7.68
N ALA A 49 2.61 -2.96 -7.10
CA ALA A 49 2.28 -1.97 -6.08
C ALA A 49 1.95 -0.61 -6.71
N ALA A 50 1.10 0.15 -6.03
CA ALA A 50 0.92 1.57 -6.27
C ALA A 50 1.00 2.36 -4.96
N VAL A 51 1.47 3.59 -5.04
CA VAL A 51 1.46 4.56 -3.94
C VAL A 51 0.80 5.83 -4.43
N ASN A 52 -0.08 6.37 -3.60
CA ASN A 52 -0.77 7.61 -3.83
C ASN A 52 -0.48 8.58 -2.67
N THR A 53 -0.37 9.85 -3.00
CA THR A 53 -0.21 10.92 -2.01
C THR A 53 -1.11 12.08 -2.32
N GLU A 54 -1.64 12.70 -1.27
CA GLU A 54 -2.38 13.95 -1.32
C GLU A 54 -2.02 14.67 -0.03
N SER A 55 -1.49 15.90 -0.07
CA SER A 55 -1.07 16.59 1.16
C SER A 55 -2.20 16.63 2.21
N PRO A 56 -2.02 16.10 3.45
CA PRO A 56 -0.76 15.62 4.06
C PRO A 56 -0.63 14.08 4.19
N ALA A 57 -1.40 13.31 3.43
CA ALA A 57 -1.53 11.87 3.56
C ALA A 57 -0.95 11.05 2.37
N GLY A 58 -0.64 9.79 2.65
CA GLY A 58 -0.35 8.76 1.65
C GLY A 58 -1.18 7.49 1.89
N TRP A 59 -1.37 6.70 0.84
CA TRP A 59 -1.96 5.37 0.88
C TRP A 59 -1.40 4.50 -0.25
N ALA A 60 -1.54 3.19 -0.13
CA ALA A 60 -0.98 2.23 -1.06
C ALA A 60 -2.04 1.27 -1.60
N TYR A 61 -1.77 0.70 -2.77
CA TYR A 61 -2.53 -0.39 -3.36
C TYR A 61 -1.61 -1.55 -3.77
N THR A 62 -2.19 -2.74 -3.83
CA THR A 62 -1.64 -3.89 -4.56
C THR A 62 -2.69 -4.34 -5.55
N ASP A 63 -2.34 -4.29 -6.83
CA ASP A 63 -3.20 -4.72 -7.92
C ASP A 63 -2.77 -6.09 -8.42
N ILE A 64 -3.72 -6.99 -8.64
CA ILE A 64 -3.55 -8.28 -9.29
C ILE A 64 -4.50 -8.37 -10.47
N TYR A 65 -3.98 -8.80 -11.62
CA TYR A 65 -4.74 -9.08 -12.84
C TYR A 65 -4.39 -10.47 -13.35
N THR A 66 -5.37 -11.19 -13.89
CA THR A 66 -5.10 -12.41 -14.66
C THR A 66 -4.82 -12.08 -16.13
N SER A 67 -3.95 -12.87 -16.76
CA SER A 67 -3.66 -12.77 -18.18
C SER A 67 -4.94 -12.99 -18.98
N GLY A 68 -5.25 -12.06 -19.88
CA GLY A 68 -6.47 -12.09 -20.69
C GLY A 68 -7.77 -11.92 -19.89
N TYR A 69 -7.71 -11.44 -18.65
CA TYR A 69 -8.87 -11.29 -17.77
C TYR A 69 -9.64 -12.59 -17.54
N VAL A 70 -8.95 -13.72 -17.47
CA VAL A 70 -9.59 -15.00 -17.15
C VAL A 70 -9.97 -15.02 -15.67
N ASN A 71 -11.25 -15.26 -15.36
CA ASN A 71 -11.67 -15.40 -13.97
C ASN A 71 -10.98 -16.60 -13.30
N VAL A 72 -10.45 -16.39 -12.10
CA VAL A 72 -10.00 -17.45 -11.20
C VAL A 72 -11.09 -17.76 -10.17
N PRO A 73 -11.16 -18.99 -9.64
CA PRO A 73 -12.09 -19.33 -8.57
C PRO A 73 -11.92 -18.47 -7.30
N THR A 74 -12.91 -18.54 -6.43
CA THR A 74 -12.85 -17.94 -5.09
C THR A 74 -11.56 -18.35 -4.35
N ALA A 75 -10.95 -17.38 -3.68
CA ALA A 75 -9.71 -17.46 -2.92
C ALA A 75 -8.47 -17.93 -3.69
N TYR A 76 -8.45 -17.88 -5.02
CA TYR A 76 -7.27 -18.24 -5.80
C TYR A 76 -6.20 -17.13 -5.84
N MET A 77 -6.56 -15.88 -5.54
CA MET A 77 -5.62 -14.79 -5.42
C MET A 77 -5.91 -13.96 -4.16
N GLY A 78 -4.85 -13.48 -3.54
CA GLY A 78 -4.93 -12.55 -2.41
C GLY A 78 -3.92 -11.42 -2.55
N ALA A 79 -4.35 -10.20 -2.23
CA ALA A 79 -3.55 -8.99 -2.32
C ALA A 79 -3.47 -8.29 -0.97
N GLY A 80 -2.31 -7.71 -0.65
CA GLY A 80 -2.13 -6.91 0.56
C GLY A 80 -1.17 -5.76 0.35
N ALA A 81 -1.69 -4.53 0.39
CA ALA A 81 -0.89 -3.33 0.23
C ALA A 81 -0.09 -3.01 1.50
N GLN A 82 1.15 -2.54 1.32
CA GLN A 82 1.94 -1.97 2.40
C GLN A 82 2.46 -0.59 2.01
N LEU A 83 2.21 0.39 2.86
CA LEU A 83 2.69 1.76 2.73
C LEU A 83 3.91 1.95 3.62
N PHE A 84 5.01 2.38 3.03
CA PHE A 84 6.23 2.71 3.73
C PHE A 84 6.53 4.20 3.63
N SER A 85 7.13 4.77 4.67
CA SER A 85 7.71 6.10 4.63
C SER A 85 8.99 6.12 3.80
N ALA A 86 9.44 7.30 3.38
CA ALA A 86 10.68 7.47 2.62
C ALA A 86 11.95 6.97 3.33
N ASP A 87 11.95 6.77 4.65
CA ASP A 87 13.03 6.15 5.43
C ASP A 87 12.84 4.63 5.63
N GLY A 88 11.81 4.03 5.02
CA GLY A 88 11.59 2.59 4.97
C GLY A 88 10.74 2.01 6.11
N ALA A 89 10.18 2.84 6.99
CA ALA A 89 9.33 2.37 8.08
C ALA A 89 7.92 2.04 7.59
N LEU A 90 7.37 0.90 8.02
CA LEU A 90 6.00 0.48 7.72
C LEU A 90 5.01 1.42 8.42
N CYS A 91 4.21 2.12 7.62
CA CYS A 91 3.24 3.11 8.08
C CYS A 91 1.81 2.55 8.11
N LYS A 92 1.43 1.78 7.08
CA LYS A 92 0.14 1.10 6.99
C LYS A 92 0.28 -0.22 6.25
N SER A 93 -0.59 -1.16 6.58
CA SER A 93 -0.76 -2.40 5.84
C SER A 93 -2.24 -2.71 5.70
N GLY A 94 -2.64 -3.25 4.55
CA GLY A 94 -3.96 -3.82 4.36
C GLY A 94 -4.09 -5.21 4.98
N GLY A 95 -2.98 -5.91 5.23
CA GLY A 95 -3.01 -7.37 5.35
C GLY A 95 -3.39 -8.01 4.01
N VAL A 96 -3.25 -9.33 3.88
CA VAL A 96 -3.66 -10.02 2.66
C VAL A 96 -5.13 -10.36 2.73
N VAL A 97 -5.89 -9.89 1.73
CA VAL A 97 -7.30 -10.20 1.52
C VAL A 97 -7.42 -11.04 0.26
N TYR A 98 -8.14 -12.15 0.35
CA TYR A 98 -8.41 -13.09 -0.74
C TYR A 98 -9.71 -12.76 -1.46
N ASN A 99 -9.79 -13.04 -2.76
CA ASN A 99 -11.02 -12.85 -3.50
C ASN A 99 -12.15 -13.76 -3.00
N THR A 100 -13.36 -13.22 -2.87
CA THR A 100 -14.53 -13.92 -2.29
C THR A 100 -15.46 -14.52 -3.34
N SER A 101 -15.27 -14.16 -4.60
CA SER A 101 -16.03 -14.57 -5.77
C SER A 101 -15.10 -14.90 -6.94
N PRO A 102 -15.56 -15.61 -7.99
CA PRO A 102 -14.74 -15.79 -9.18
C PRO A 102 -14.46 -14.46 -9.88
N THR A 103 -13.19 -14.08 -10.02
CA THR A 103 -12.79 -12.74 -10.50
C THR A 103 -11.51 -12.78 -11.33
N SER A 104 -11.29 -11.76 -12.15
CA SER A 104 -10.08 -11.57 -12.96
C SER A 104 -9.17 -10.46 -12.43
N VAL A 105 -9.67 -9.68 -11.47
CA VAL A 105 -8.97 -8.53 -10.86
C VAL A 105 -9.20 -8.52 -9.36
N LEU A 106 -8.13 -8.26 -8.61
CA LEU A 106 -8.22 -7.95 -7.19
C LEU A 106 -7.31 -6.76 -6.88
N SER A 107 -7.89 -5.68 -6.35
CA SER A 107 -7.13 -4.54 -5.84
C SER A 107 -7.45 -4.30 -4.38
N VAL A 108 -6.41 -4.33 -3.54
CA VAL A 108 -6.51 -4.12 -2.10
C VAL A 108 -5.65 -2.94 -1.71
N GLY A 109 -6.20 -2.04 -0.92
CA GLY A 109 -5.55 -0.82 -0.45
C GLY A 109 -5.35 -0.78 1.05
N THR A 110 -4.51 0.18 1.46
CA THR A 110 -4.41 0.62 2.86
C THR A 110 -5.40 1.75 3.13
N GLY A 111 -5.70 1.99 4.41
CA GLY A 111 -6.20 3.29 4.85
C GLY A 111 -5.18 4.41 4.61
N ARG A 112 -5.64 5.66 4.72
CA ARG A 112 -4.78 6.84 4.63
C ARG A 112 -3.90 6.98 5.87
N TYR A 113 -2.69 7.49 5.69
CA TYR A 113 -1.77 7.82 6.76
C TYR A 113 -1.22 9.23 6.59
N THR A 114 -1.36 10.04 7.64
CA THR A 114 -0.81 11.40 7.71
C THR A 114 0.46 11.36 8.54
N GLY A 115 1.57 11.86 8.00
CA GLY A 115 2.82 11.94 8.76
C GLY A 115 4.01 12.38 7.91
N PRO A 116 4.89 11.47 7.45
CA PRO A 116 6.11 11.77 6.70
C PRO A 116 5.87 12.57 5.41
N SER A 117 6.92 13.20 4.91
CA SER A 117 6.90 13.98 3.66
C SER A 117 7.00 13.14 2.39
N GLY A 118 7.14 11.82 2.47
CA GLY A 118 7.19 10.94 1.29
C GLY A 118 6.95 9.47 1.61
N PHE A 119 6.46 8.76 0.60
CA PHE A 119 6.00 7.38 0.72
C PHE A 119 6.37 6.53 -0.49
N PHE A 120 6.54 5.24 -0.27
CA PHE A 120 6.57 4.23 -1.32
C PHE A 120 5.71 3.03 -0.91
N SER A 121 5.44 2.13 -1.86
CA SER A 121 4.67 0.92 -1.63
C SER A 121 5.42 -0.31 -2.12
N MET A 122 5.32 -1.40 -1.35
CA MET A 122 5.71 -2.74 -1.76
C MET A 122 4.62 -3.70 -1.27
N GLY A 123 3.91 -4.32 -2.21
CA GLY A 123 2.73 -5.13 -1.92
C GLY A 123 3.04 -6.60 -1.72
N LEU A 124 2.06 -7.32 -1.20
CA LEU A 124 2.02 -8.78 -1.10
C LEU A 124 1.01 -9.33 -2.09
N ALA A 125 1.43 -10.30 -2.90
CA ALA A 125 0.58 -11.05 -3.80
C ALA A 125 0.68 -12.54 -3.48
N THR A 126 -0.47 -13.19 -3.33
CA THR A 126 -0.58 -14.60 -2.96
C THR A 126 -1.45 -15.33 -3.98
N TYR A 127 -1.05 -16.55 -4.37
CA TYR A 127 -1.72 -17.30 -5.43
C TYR A 127 -1.85 -18.78 -5.08
N TYR A 128 -3.05 -19.33 -5.23
CA TYR A 128 -3.30 -20.75 -5.00
C TYR A 128 -2.54 -21.60 -6.03
N ASN A 129 -1.76 -22.55 -5.54
CA ASN A 129 -0.85 -23.37 -6.35
C ASN A 129 -1.38 -24.80 -6.63
N GLY A 130 -2.59 -25.12 -6.16
CA GLY A 130 -3.20 -26.45 -6.26
C GLY A 130 -3.19 -27.25 -4.96
N SER A 131 -2.35 -26.87 -3.99
CA SER A 131 -2.24 -27.56 -2.68
C SER A 131 -1.89 -26.60 -1.52
N GLY A 132 -2.05 -25.30 -1.72
CA GLY A 132 -1.59 -24.24 -0.83
C GLY A 132 -1.38 -22.95 -1.61
N TYR A 133 -0.50 -22.06 -1.14
CA TYR A 133 -0.27 -20.75 -1.76
C TYR A 133 1.21 -20.44 -1.97
N ASN A 134 1.50 -19.75 -3.08
CA ASN A 134 2.77 -19.09 -3.31
C ASN A 134 2.63 -17.61 -2.95
N ASN A 135 3.55 -17.07 -2.14
CA ASN A 135 3.56 -15.68 -1.73
C ASN A 135 4.70 -14.92 -2.40
N PHE A 136 4.43 -13.68 -2.81
CA PHE A 136 5.39 -12.84 -3.50
C PHE A 136 5.31 -11.40 -3.01
N TRP A 137 6.46 -10.76 -2.93
CA TRP A 137 6.56 -9.31 -2.92
C TRP A 137 6.40 -8.76 -4.34
N THR A 138 5.61 -7.70 -4.48
CA THR A 138 5.57 -6.95 -5.74
C THR A 138 6.84 -6.12 -5.90
N THR A 139 7.14 -5.67 -7.11
CA THR A 139 8.16 -4.63 -7.30
C THR A 139 7.75 -3.35 -6.55
N SER A 140 8.70 -2.74 -5.82
CA SER A 140 8.46 -1.48 -5.11
C SER A 140 8.15 -0.35 -6.08
N THR A 141 7.29 0.58 -5.66
CA THR A 141 7.17 1.87 -6.32
C THR A 141 8.44 2.71 -6.09
N PRO A 142 8.72 3.71 -6.93
CA PRO A 142 9.54 4.85 -6.53
C PRO A 142 8.95 5.56 -5.29
N THR A 143 9.79 6.31 -4.58
CA THR A 143 9.32 7.17 -3.48
C THR A 143 8.68 8.44 -4.03
N LEU A 144 7.44 8.69 -3.61
CA LEU A 144 6.67 9.87 -3.95
C LEU A 144 6.63 10.82 -2.75
N TYR A 145 7.15 12.04 -2.93
CA TYR A 145 7.17 13.06 -1.88
C TYR A 145 5.99 14.03 -1.99
N ILE A 146 5.31 14.24 -0.86
CA ILE A 146 4.23 15.22 -0.70
C ILE A 146 4.82 16.61 -1.02
N ASN A 147 4.27 17.27 -2.04
CA ASN A 147 4.65 18.60 -2.56
C ASN A 147 5.84 18.67 -3.55
N ALA A 148 6.49 17.56 -3.90
CA ALA A 148 7.60 17.61 -4.87
C ALA A 148 7.15 17.40 -6.33
N GLY A 149 5.95 16.83 -6.58
CA GLY A 149 5.50 16.44 -7.92
C GLY A 149 6.48 15.54 -8.68
N ARG A 150 7.49 15.00 -7.98
CA ARG A 150 8.63 14.29 -8.53
C ARG A 150 8.89 13.06 -7.68
N ALA A 151 8.85 11.91 -8.32
CA ALA A 151 9.41 10.69 -7.79
C ALA A 151 10.94 10.81 -7.79
N ALA A 152 11.60 10.47 -6.68
CA ALA A 152 13.05 10.31 -6.64
C ALA A 152 13.38 8.81 -6.58
N ALA A 153 14.37 8.39 -7.36
CA ALA A 153 14.94 7.06 -7.21
C ALA A 153 15.65 6.94 -5.86
N LEU A 154 15.56 5.77 -5.24
CA LEU A 154 16.13 5.47 -3.93
C LEU A 154 17.62 5.84 -3.84
N MET A 155 18.03 6.46 -2.73
CA MET A 155 19.40 6.31 -2.22
C MET A 155 19.32 5.37 -1.02
N ALA A 156 19.53 4.08 -1.25
CA ALA A 156 19.76 3.13 -0.17
C ALA A 156 21.23 3.24 0.27
N PRO A 157 21.56 3.64 1.50
CA PRO A 157 22.80 3.16 2.11
C PRO A 157 22.67 1.64 2.27
N ALA A 158 23.65 0.89 1.77
CA ALA A 158 23.72 -0.56 1.97
C ALA A 158 23.67 -0.86 3.48
N PRO A 159 22.78 -1.74 3.98
CA PRO A 159 22.73 -1.99 5.40
C PRO A 159 23.74 -3.08 5.76
N LEU A 160 24.67 -2.75 6.66
CA LEU A 160 24.96 -3.69 7.74
C LEU A 160 23.64 -3.82 8.51
N LEU A 161 23.10 -5.03 8.61
CA LEU A 161 21.95 -5.33 9.47
C LEU A 161 22.48 -5.45 10.90
N PRO A 162 22.35 -4.44 11.78
CA PRO A 162 22.72 -4.63 13.17
C PRO A 162 21.84 -5.72 13.79
N GLU A 163 22.39 -6.45 14.74
CA GLU A 163 21.67 -7.44 15.54
C GLU A 163 21.47 -6.89 16.96
N ASN A 164 20.33 -7.21 17.59
CA ASN A 164 20.13 -6.94 19.02
C ASN A 164 20.74 -8.04 19.90
N GLU A 165 20.57 -7.92 21.22
CA GLU A 165 21.04 -8.90 22.20
C GLU A 165 20.41 -10.31 22.05
N ASN A 166 19.36 -10.45 21.23
CA ASN A 166 18.69 -11.71 20.92
C ASN A 166 19.06 -12.27 19.54
N ASP A 167 20.16 -11.79 18.93
CA ASP A 167 20.62 -12.16 17.59
C ASP A 167 19.58 -11.89 16.48
N GLN A 168 18.66 -10.92 16.70
CA GLN A 168 17.64 -10.54 15.73
C GLN A 168 18.14 -9.39 14.87
N THR A 169 18.09 -9.55 13.55
CA THR A 169 18.46 -8.50 12.60
C THR A 169 17.45 -7.36 12.63
N LEU A 170 17.93 -6.13 12.75
CA LEU A 170 17.11 -4.92 12.65
C LEU A 170 17.30 -4.27 11.28
N GLY A 171 16.19 -3.80 10.71
CA GLY A 171 16.25 -3.00 9.49
C GLY A 171 14.91 -2.43 9.07
N ASN A 172 14.81 -2.15 7.78
CA ASN A 172 13.62 -1.58 7.17
C ASN A 172 13.35 -2.27 5.82
N ALA A 173 12.26 -1.89 5.16
CA ALA A 173 11.83 -2.57 3.93
C ALA A 173 12.82 -2.46 2.75
N TYR A 174 13.83 -1.57 2.81
CA TYR A 174 14.84 -1.48 1.76
C TYR A 174 15.75 -2.71 1.71
N VAL A 175 15.93 -3.39 2.84
CA VAL A 175 16.70 -4.64 2.91
C VAL A 175 16.10 -5.65 1.93
N ALA A 176 14.79 -5.88 2.01
CA ALA A 176 14.09 -6.82 1.13
C ALA A 176 14.15 -6.45 -0.35
N GLN A 177 14.26 -5.16 -0.69
CA GLN A 177 14.44 -4.74 -2.09
C GLN A 177 15.83 -5.11 -2.65
N ILE A 178 16.83 -5.20 -1.79
CA ILE A 178 18.22 -5.48 -2.16
C ILE A 178 18.53 -6.97 -2.05
N THR A 179 18.09 -7.61 -0.96
CA THR A 179 18.46 -8.99 -0.60
C THR A 179 17.36 -10.00 -0.93
N GLY A 180 16.12 -9.54 -1.13
CA GLY A 180 14.94 -10.42 -1.25
C GLY A 180 14.35 -10.87 0.10
N GLU A 181 14.98 -10.51 1.22
CA GLU A 181 14.58 -10.93 2.58
C GLU A 181 14.36 -9.72 3.50
N LEU A 182 13.32 -9.78 4.31
CA LEU A 182 13.11 -8.80 5.38
C LEU A 182 13.99 -9.14 6.59
N PRO A 183 14.47 -8.14 7.34
CA PRO A 183 15.09 -8.36 8.65
C PRO A 183 14.09 -8.99 9.62
N ASP A 184 14.56 -9.58 10.71
CA ASP A 184 13.69 -10.14 11.75
C ASP A 184 12.77 -9.07 12.33
N LEU A 185 13.33 -7.88 12.59
CA LEU A 185 12.64 -6.70 13.08
C LEU A 185 12.63 -5.61 11.99
N VAL A 186 11.43 -5.33 11.47
CA VAL A 186 11.17 -4.32 10.45
C VAL A 186 10.69 -3.04 11.10
N SER A 187 11.34 -1.91 10.82
CA SER A 187 10.92 -0.61 11.33
C SER A 187 9.46 -0.32 10.97
N ALA A 188 8.67 0.15 11.94
CA ALA A 188 7.26 0.45 11.80
C ALA A 188 6.85 1.63 12.69
N VAL A 189 5.64 2.15 12.45
CA VAL A 189 5.06 3.25 13.24
C VAL A 189 3.79 2.78 13.94
N THR A 190 3.66 3.06 15.23
CA THR A 190 2.45 2.75 16.01
C THR A 190 1.25 3.57 15.55
N THR A 191 0.05 3.20 16.00
CA THR A 191 -1.18 3.99 15.82
C THR A 191 -1.05 5.44 16.31
N ASP A 192 -0.18 5.69 17.28
CA ASP A 192 0.06 7.00 17.89
C ASP A 192 1.26 7.75 17.29
N GLY A 193 1.88 7.21 16.22
CA GLY A 193 2.99 7.87 15.52
C GLY A 193 4.38 7.61 16.11
N VAL A 194 4.52 6.69 17.08
CA VAL A 194 5.80 6.34 17.69
C VAL A 194 6.52 5.32 16.80
N LYS A 195 7.81 5.54 16.52
CA LYS A 195 8.63 4.58 15.75
C LYS A 195 9.09 3.42 16.64
N GLY A 196 9.05 2.22 16.09
CA GLY A 196 9.58 0.99 16.67
C GLY A 196 9.77 -0.08 15.61
N TYR A 197 9.57 -1.33 15.99
CA TYR A 197 9.77 -2.49 15.13
C TYR A 197 8.61 -3.49 15.22
N VAL A 198 8.29 -4.13 14.11
CA VAL A 198 7.39 -5.29 14.05
C VAL A 198 8.17 -6.48 13.53
N TYR A 199 7.77 -7.69 13.93
CA TYR A 199 8.38 -8.88 13.38
C TYR A 199 8.01 -9.06 11.90
N SER A 200 8.98 -9.40 11.06
CA SER A 200 8.74 -9.63 9.64
C SER A 200 7.72 -10.75 9.39
N GLN A 201 7.72 -11.81 10.20
CA GLN A 201 6.73 -12.88 10.15
C GLN A 201 5.28 -12.40 10.43
N ASP A 202 5.10 -11.32 11.20
CA ASP A 202 3.78 -10.80 11.56
C ASP A 202 3.19 -9.91 10.46
N ILE A 203 4.03 -9.37 9.56
CA ILE A 203 3.61 -8.54 8.43
C ILE A 203 3.64 -9.27 7.09
N GLN A 204 4.26 -10.45 7.04
CA GLN A 204 4.17 -11.38 5.92
C GLN A 204 2.84 -12.13 5.96
N PRO A 205 2.31 -12.57 4.80
CA PRO A 205 1.07 -13.33 4.80
C PRO A 205 1.30 -14.67 5.48
N LYS A 206 0.47 -14.99 6.47
CA LYS A 206 0.30 -16.38 6.89
C LYS A 206 -0.16 -17.16 5.67
N THR A 207 0.60 -18.16 5.25
CA THR A 207 0.25 -18.96 4.08
C THR A 207 -0.95 -19.86 4.43
N PRO A 208 -2.13 -19.68 3.81
CA PRO A 208 -3.22 -20.60 4.03
C PRO A 208 -2.87 -21.99 3.48
N SER A 209 -3.42 -23.02 4.10
CA SER A 209 -3.24 -24.41 3.65
C SER A 209 -4.18 -24.73 2.48
N ASP A 210 -5.35 -24.09 2.44
CA ASP A 210 -6.39 -24.31 1.44
C ASP A 210 -7.30 -23.08 1.25
N PRO A 211 -8.17 -23.07 0.21
CA PRO A 211 -9.07 -21.95 -0.06
C PRO A 211 -10.09 -21.63 1.05
N GLN A 212 -10.48 -22.60 1.88
CA GLN A 212 -11.40 -22.35 2.99
C GLN A 212 -10.69 -21.57 4.10
N GLU A 213 -9.44 -21.94 4.43
CA GLU A 213 -8.61 -21.20 5.38
C GLU A 213 -8.36 -19.76 4.88
N ALA A 214 -8.06 -19.59 3.59
CA ALA A 214 -7.86 -18.27 2.99
C ALA A 214 -9.10 -17.35 3.15
N LEU A 215 -10.31 -17.87 2.99
CA LEU A 215 -11.54 -17.11 3.23
C LEU A 215 -11.78 -16.82 4.71
N ALA A 216 -11.44 -17.75 5.61
CA ALA A 216 -11.52 -17.52 7.05
C ALA A 216 -10.60 -16.37 7.48
N MET A 217 -9.40 -16.30 6.90
CA MET A 217 -8.44 -15.22 7.16
C MET A 217 -8.98 -13.84 6.77
N ASN A 218 -9.82 -13.72 5.72
CA ASN A 218 -10.47 -12.44 5.41
C ASN A 218 -11.27 -11.91 6.60
N ALA A 219 -12.06 -12.77 7.25
CA ALA A 219 -12.87 -12.38 8.40
C ALA A 219 -11.99 -11.88 9.56
N GLU A 220 -10.85 -12.53 9.80
CA GLU A 220 -9.88 -12.07 10.80
C GLU A 220 -9.30 -10.70 10.42
N ILE A 221 -8.89 -10.51 9.17
CA ILE A 221 -8.32 -9.26 8.65
C ILE A 221 -9.31 -8.08 8.70
N PHE A 222 -10.62 -8.32 8.47
CA PHE A 222 -11.64 -7.28 8.61
C PHE A 222 -12.11 -7.04 10.04
N SER A 223 -11.78 -7.92 10.99
CA SER A 223 -12.09 -7.75 12.41
C SER A 223 -11.14 -6.78 13.14
N ASN A 224 -10.33 -6.01 12.39
CA ASN A 224 -9.29 -5.09 12.86
C ASN A 224 -8.14 -5.78 13.61
N PRO A 225 -7.34 -6.64 12.96
CA PRO A 225 -6.19 -7.20 13.63
C PRO A 225 -5.14 -6.12 13.87
N SER A 226 -4.42 -6.31 14.97
CA SER A 226 -3.27 -5.49 15.33
C SER A 226 -2.13 -6.40 15.76
N ILE A 227 -0.90 -5.95 15.52
CA ILE A 227 0.31 -6.58 16.02
C ILE A 227 1.03 -5.62 16.97
N PRO A 228 1.76 -6.14 17.97
CA PRO A 228 2.58 -5.31 18.84
C PRO A 228 3.70 -4.64 18.05
N VAL A 229 4.05 -3.42 18.46
CA VAL A 229 5.27 -2.73 18.04
C VAL A 229 6.25 -2.75 19.20
N TYR A 230 7.47 -3.19 18.94
CA TYR A 230 8.52 -3.36 19.92
C TYR A 230 9.57 -2.25 19.83
N ALA A 231 10.33 -2.06 20.91
CA ALA A 231 11.60 -1.35 20.89
C ALA A 231 12.67 -2.16 20.13
N GLU A 232 13.88 -1.61 20.02
CA GLU A 232 15.02 -2.25 19.35
C GLU A 232 15.47 -3.57 20.01
N ASP A 233 15.16 -3.76 21.29
CA ASP A 233 15.43 -5.01 22.03
C ASP A 233 14.56 -6.19 21.56
N GLY A 234 13.56 -5.96 20.72
CA GLY A 234 12.62 -6.97 20.22
C GLY A 234 11.68 -7.55 21.28
N THR A 235 11.67 -7.03 22.51
CA THR A 235 10.89 -7.61 23.62
C THR A 235 10.01 -6.58 24.33
N THR A 236 10.44 -5.33 24.42
CA THR A 236 9.67 -4.25 25.04
C THR A 236 8.59 -3.76 24.08
N ILE A 237 7.32 -3.99 24.40
CA ILE A 237 6.18 -3.47 23.63
C ILE A 237 6.02 -1.97 23.89
N ILE A 238 6.04 -1.16 22.83
CA ILE A 238 5.91 0.30 22.86
C ILE A 238 4.63 0.82 22.21
N GLY A 239 3.81 -0.06 21.64
CA GLY A 239 2.51 0.28 21.07
C GLY A 239 1.95 -0.81 20.19
N THR A 240 1.03 -0.44 19.31
CA THR A 240 0.38 -1.37 18.38
C THR A 240 0.39 -0.83 16.96
N PHE A 241 0.43 -1.74 15.99
CA PHE A 241 0.28 -1.47 14.57
C PHE A 241 -1.03 -2.12 14.11
N GLN A 242 -1.87 -1.35 13.43
CA GLN A 242 -3.19 -1.81 13.00
C GLN A 242 -3.23 -2.04 11.48
N PHE A 243 -3.78 -3.18 11.07
CA PHE A 243 -4.09 -3.44 9.66
C PHE A 243 -5.40 -2.75 9.28
N THR A 244 -5.40 -2.10 8.12
CA THR A 244 -6.54 -1.33 7.59
C THR A 244 -6.82 -1.73 6.14
N PRO A 245 -7.30 -2.96 5.88
CA PRO A 245 -7.67 -3.43 4.54
C PRO A 245 -8.76 -2.56 3.94
N GLN A 246 -8.68 -2.30 2.63
CA GLN A 246 -9.77 -1.74 1.82
C GLN A 246 -9.83 -2.55 0.50
N ILE A 247 -10.95 -3.22 0.22
CA ILE A 247 -11.16 -3.82 -1.10
C ILE A 247 -11.55 -2.69 -2.05
N ILE A 248 -10.71 -2.43 -3.04
CA ILE A 248 -10.92 -1.37 -4.03
C ILE A 248 -11.68 -1.91 -5.23
N SER A 249 -11.32 -3.12 -5.67
CA SER A 249 -12.05 -3.83 -6.72
C SER A 249 -11.90 -5.35 -6.60
N GLU A 250 -12.96 -6.04 -7.00
CA GLU A 250 -13.01 -7.49 -7.16
C GLU A 250 -13.88 -7.79 -8.39
N ASP A 251 -13.30 -7.62 -9.58
CA ASP A 251 -14.08 -7.49 -10.83
C ASP A 251 -13.97 -8.72 -11.74
N THR A 252 -15.11 -9.13 -12.27
CA THR A 252 -15.17 -10.21 -13.28
C THR A 252 -14.72 -9.72 -14.65
N ALA A 253 -14.30 -10.66 -15.50
CA ALA A 253 -13.97 -10.41 -16.90
C ALA A 253 -15.06 -9.64 -17.67
N ALA A 254 -16.33 -9.88 -17.34
CA ALA A 254 -17.48 -9.32 -18.05
C ALA A 254 -17.73 -7.83 -17.73
N GLU A 255 -17.16 -7.33 -16.63
CA GLU A 255 -17.38 -5.96 -16.15
C GLU A 255 -16.36 -4.95 -16.73
N ARG A 256 -15.36 -5.41 -17.47
CA ARG A 256 -14.31 -4.57 -18.09
C ARG A 256 -14.44 -4.52 -19.61
N ASN A 257 -14.88 -3.37 -20.13
CA ASN A 257 -14.95 -3.08 -21.58
C ASN A 257 -13.61 -2.62 -22.19
N GLU A 258 -12.58 -2.33 -21.38
CA GLU A 258 -11.25 -1.95 -21.88
C GLU A 258 -10.16 -2.63 -21.02
N ALA A 259 -9.34 -3.45 -21.67
CA ALA A 259 -8.13 -4.02 -21.08
C ALA A 259 -7.05 -2.93 -21.03
N PRO A 260 -6.43 -2.60 -19.88
CA PRO A 260 -5.13 -1.94 -19.88
C PRO A 260 -4.18 -2.80 -20.71
N SER A 261 -3.46 -2.17 -21.65
CA SER A 261 -2.48 -2.86 -22.48
C SER A 261 -1.34 -3.34 -21.59
N VAL A 262 -1.32 -4.63 -21.25
CA VAL A 262 -0.25 -5.25 -20.47
C VAL A 262 1.00 -5.51 -21.33
N ASP A 263 0.99 -5.14 -22.61
CA ASP A 263 2.15 -5.20 -23.49
C ASP A 263 2.44 -3.84 -24.14
N LYS A 264 3.30 -3.05 -23.49
CA LYS A 264 4.27 -2.15 -24.14
C LYS A 264 5.54 -2.05 -23.31
#